data_AF-A0AA40HYX5-F1
#
_entry.id   AF-A0AA40HYX5-F1
#
_cell.length_a   1.000
_cell.length_b   1.000
_cell.length_c   1.000
_cell.angle_alpha   90.00
_cell.angle_beta   90.00
_cell.angle_gamma   90.00
#
_symmetry.space_group_name_H-M   'P 1'
#
loop_
_entity.id
_entity.type
_entity.pdbx_description
1 polymer ?
#
loop_
_entity_poly.entity_id
_entity_poly.type
_entity_poly.pdbx_seq_one_letter_code
_entity_poly.pdbx_strand_id
1 'polypeptide(L)'
;MPVVGPYVKKILCEELGAPANSAVNCIPLEDFGGHHPDPNLTYAADLVETMKTGEHDFGAAFDGDGDRNMILGKHGFFVNPSDSVAVIAANIFSIPYFQQTGVRGLARSMPTSGALDRVANATKIALYETPTGGSFLGI
;
A
#
# COMPACT_ATOMS: atom_id res chain seq x y z
N MET A 1 6.54 -14.77 -8.72
CA MET A 1 5.61 -13.82 -8.11
C MET A 1 5.93 -13.68 -6.63
N PRO A 2 5.50 -12.60 -5.96
CA PRO A 2 6.00 -12.23 -4.64
C PRO A 2 5.59 -13.18 -3.51
N VAL A 3 6.33 -13.11 -2.39
CA VAL A 3 6.10 -13.89 -1.16
C VAL A 3 4.69 -13.68 -0.58
N VAL A 4 4.04 -12.57 -0.95
CA VAL A 4 2.71 -12.14 -0.47
C VAL A 4 1.56 -13.04 -0.96
N GLY A 5 1.77 -13.87 -2.00
CA GLY A 5 0.71 -14.68 -2.60
C GLY A 5 -0.12 -15.55 -1.62
N PRO A 6 0.51 -16.37 -0.77
CA PRO A 6 -0.19 -17.16 0.24
C PRO A 6 -0.93 -16.31 1.28
N TYR A 7 -0.42 -15.12 1.62
CA TYR A 7 -1.08 -14.20 2.55
C TYR A 7 -2.37 -13.64 1.97
N VAL A 8 -2.36 -13.23 0.69
CA VAL A 8 -3.55 -12.77 -0.02
C VAL A 8 -4.62 -13.86 -0.06
N LYS A 9 -4.25 -15.10 -0.41
CA LYS A 9 -5.22 -16.20 -0.48
C LYS A 9 -5.83 -16.51 0.89
N LYS A 10 -5.00 -16.67 1.93
CA LYS A 10 -5.49 -17.03 3.26
C LYS A 10 -6.27 -15.91 3.93
N ILE A 11 -5.75 -14.68 3.90
CA ILE A 11 -6.34 -13.56 4.65
C ILE A 11 -7.47 -12.93 3.83
N LEU A 12 -7.20 -12.49 2.59
CA LEU A 12 -8.22 -11.77 1.82
C LEU A 12 -9.30 -12.72 1.27
N CYS A 13 -8.93 -13.88 0.74
CA CYS A 13 -9.92 -14.78 0.12
C CYS A 13 -10.60 -15.72 1.12
N GLU A 14 -9.82 -16.48 1.90
CA GLU A 14 -10.39 -17.50 2.80
C GLU A 14 -11.02 -16.88 4.06
N GLU A 15 -10.34 -15.95 4.72
CA GLU A 15 -10.79 -15.37 5.99
C GLU A 15 -11.75 -14.18 5.79
N LEU A 16 -11.44 -13.25 4.89
CA LEU A 16 -12.25 -12.05 4.63
C LEU A 16 -13.27 -12.22 3.50
N GLY A 17 -13.28 -13.38 2.83
CA GLY A 17 -14.33 -13.74 1.85
C GLY A 17 -14.22 -13.06 0.49
N ALA A 18 -13.06 -12.51 0.13
CA ALA A 18 -12.85 -11.99 -1.23
C ALA A 18 -12.93 -13.15 -2.25
N PRO A 19 -13.59 -12.95 -3.40
CA PRO A 19 -13.62 -13.94 -4.47
C PRO A 19 -12.22 -14.40 -4.89
N ALA A 20 -12.05 -15.69 -5.21
CA ALA A 20 -10.73 -16.25 -5.55
C ALA A 20 -10.07 -15.60 -6.77
N ASN A 21 -10.86 -15.05 -7.71
CA ASN A 21 -10.37 -14.28 -8.85
C ASN A 21 -9.77 -12.92 -8.47
N SER A 22 -9.93 -12.47 -7.21
CA SER A 22 -9.23 -11.29 -6.67
C SER A 22 -7.73 -11.56 -6.46
N ALA A 23 -7.34 -12.82 -6.24
CA ALA A 23 -5.97 -13.23 -5.97
C ALA A 23 -5.19 -13.52 -7.27
N VAL A 24 -4.81 -12.46 -7.97
CA VAL A 24 -4.01 -12.55 -9.20
C VAL A 24 -2.54 -12.78 -8.85
N ASN A 25 -1.85 -13.65 -9.60
CA ASN A 25 -0.41 -13.92 -9.43
C ASN A 25 0.02 -14.36 -8.02
N CYS A 26 -0.88 -15.02 -7.27
CA CYS A 26 -0.67 -15.40 -5.87
C CYS A 26 -0.04 -16.81 -5.67
N ILE A 27 0.86 -17.23 -6.55
CA ILE A 27 1.67 -18.46 -6.41
C ILE A 27 3.14 -18.04 -6.46
N PRO A 28 3.90 -18.15 -5.36
CA PRO A 28 5.32 -17.78 -5.36
C PRO A 28 6.12 -18.56 -6.40
N LEU A 29 7.02 -17.87 -7.12
CA LEU A 29 7.91 -18.46 -8.13
C LEU A 29 9.32 -17.90 -7.93
N GLU A 30 10.35 -18.75 -8.08
CA GLU A 30 11.75 -18.41 -7.85
C GLU A 30 12.26 -17.27 -8.76
N ASP A 31 11.82 -17.25 -10.02
CA ASP A 31 12.20 -16.26 -11.05
C ASP A 31 11.21 -15.10 -11.16
N PHE A 32 10.29 -15.03 -10.20
CA PHE A 32 9.14 -14.16 -10.20
C PHE A 32 8.16 -14.27 -11.39
N GLY A 33 8.27 -15.31 -12.23
CA GLY A 33 7.57 -15.39 -13.51
C GLY A 33 8.30 -14.64 -14.63
N GLY A 34 9.59 -14.36 -14.47
CA GLY A 34 10.41 -13.61 -15.43
C GLY A 34 10.25 -12.09 -15.38
N HIS A 35 9.49 -11.57 -14.41
CA HIS A 35 9.19 -10.15 -14.26
C HIS A 35 9.86 -9.54 -13.04
N HIS A 36 10.10 -8.23 -13.07
CA HIS A 36 10.64 -7.50 -11.93
C HIS A 36 9.53 -7.28 -10.88
N PRO A 37 9.67 -7.79 -9.63
CA PRO A 37 8.62 -7.69 -8.61
C PRO A 37 8.67 -6.31 -7.93
N ASP A 38 8.38 -5.24 -8.67
CA ASP A 38 8.37 -3.86 -8.16
C ASP A 38 7.02 -3.17 -8.46
N PRO A 39 6.26 -2.74 -7.44
CA PRO A 39 4.90 -2.24 -7.60
C PRO A 39 4.92 -0.77 -8.04
N ASN A 40 5.05 -0.56 -9.35
CA ASN A 40 4.94 0.77 -9.96
C ASN A 40 4.17 0.70 -11.30
N LEU A 41 3.81 1.86 -11.85
CA LEU A 41 3.01 1.95 -13.08
C LEU A 41 3.66 1.29 -14.31
N THR A 42 4.98 1.09 -14.30
CA THR A 42 5.72 0.47 -15.40
C THR A 42 5.72 -1.06 -15.30
N TYR A 43 6.06 -1.60 -14.12
CA TYR A 43 6.21 -3.05 -13.95
C TYR A 43 4.90 -3.76 -13.59
N ALA A 44 3.94 -3.05 -13.00
CA ALA A 44 2.59 -3.56 -12.72
C ALA A 44 1.57 -3.15 -13.80
N ALA A 45 2.02 -3.06 -15.06
CA ALA A 45 1.20 -2.63 -16.19
C ALA A 45 -0.08 -3.48 -16.36
N ASP A 46 0.02 -4.80 -16.19
CA ASP A 46 -1.13 -5.71 -16.31
C ASP A 46 -2.24 -5.37 -15.30
N LEU A 47 -1.87 -5.04 -14.06
CA LEU A 47 -2.82 -4.59 -13.06
C LEU A 47 -3.44 -3.24 -13.46
N VAL A 48 -2.64 -2.30 -13.95
CA VAL A 48 -3.13 -0.99 -14.40
C VAL A 48 -4.14 -1.14 -15.54
N GLU A 49 -3.85 -1.96 -16.55
CA GLU A 49 -4.77 -2.22 -17.65
C GLU A 49 -6.06 -2.92 -17.17
N THR A 50 -5.96 -3.86 -16.23
CA THR A 50 -7.13 -4.50 -15.61
C THR A 50 -7.99 -3.50 -14.85
N MET A 51 -7.37 -2.56 -14.11
CA MET A 51 -8.12 -1.53 -13.37
C MET A 51 -8.75 -0.48 -14.29
N LYS A 52 -8.16 -0.20 -15.46
CA LYS A 52 -8.69 0.74 -16.46
C LYS A 52 -10.02 0.30 -17.05
N THR A 53 -10.34 -1.01 -17.04
CA THR A 53 -11.65 -1.50 -17.51
C THR A 53 -12.82 -0.91 -16.72
N GLY A 54 -12.58 -0.50 -15.46
CA GLY A 54 -13.61 0.04 -14.57
C GLY A 54 -14.51 -1.04 -13.95
N GLU A 55 -14.21 -2.32 -14.15
CA GLU A 55 -14.92 -3.44 -13.53
C GLU A 55 -14.59 -3.59 -12.03
N HIS A 56 -13.42 -3.07 -11.63
CA HIS A 56 -12.88 -3.20 -10.28
C HIS A 56 -12.77 -1.82 -9.61
N ASP A 57 -13.15 -1.72 -8.34
CA ASP A 57 -13.10 -0.45 -7.60
C ASP A 57 -11.76 -0.22 -6.87
N PHE A 58 -11.03 -1.29 -6.55
CA PHE A 58 -9.76 -1.26 -5.83
C PHE A 58 -8.79 -2.31 -6.39
N GLY A 59 -7.53 -1.91 -6.58
CA GLY A 59 -6.44 -2.79 -6.99
C GLY A 59 -5.18 -2.50 -6.19
N ALA A 60 -4.39 -3.54 -5.94
CA ALA A 60 -3.12 -3.40 -5.25
C ALA A 60 -2.05 -4.34 -5.83
N ALA A 61 -0.79 -3.88 -5.80
CA ALA A 61 0.37 -4.69 -6.13
C ALA A 61 1.38 -4.64 -4.98
N PHE A 62 2.14 -5.71 -4.80
CA PHE A 62 3.18 -5.86 -3.80
C PHE A 62 4.52 -6.17 -4.47
N ASP A 63 5.61 -5.82 -3.80
CA ASP A 63 6.95 -6.22 -4.22
C ASP A 63 7.35 -7.61 -3.73
N GLY A 64 8.58 -8.03 -4.06
CA GLY A 64 9.06 -9.40 -3.91
C GLY A 64 8.91 -10.00 -2.50
N ASP A 65 9.31 -9.25 -1.49
CA ASP A 65 9.25 -9.61 -0.06
C ASP A 65 8.01 -9.05 0.65
N GLY A 66 7.33 -8.06 0.07
CA GLY A 66 6.00 -7.63 0.47
C GLY A 66 5.95 -6.45 1.42
N ASP A 67 7.04 -5.69 1.55
CA ASP A 67 7.10 -4.48 2.37
C ASP A 67 6.63 -3.22 1.62
N ARG A 68 6.58 -3.26 0.29
CA ARG A 68 6.08 -2.18 -0.57
C ARG A 68 4.73 -2.51 -1.19
N ASN A 69 3.93 -1.47 -1.38
CA ASN A 69 2.62 -1.56 -2.01
C ASN A 69 2.37 -0.42 -3.00
N MET A 70 1.59 -0.71 -4.03
CA MET A 70 0.97 0.27 -4.91
C MET A 70 -0.55 0.11 -4.82
N ILE A 71 -1.27 1.24 -4.74
CA ILE A 71 -2.73 1.27 -4.64
C ILE A 71 -3.31 1.94 -5.88
N LEU A 72 -4.33 1.31 -6.46
CA LEU A 72 -5.11 1.81 -7.57
C LEU A 72 -6.60 1.87 -7.21
N GLY A 73 -7.26 2.95 -7.58
CA GLY A 73 -8.71 3.05 -7.59
C GLY A 73 -9.32 2.64 -8.92
N LYS A 74 -10.64 2.74 -9.00
CA LYS A 74 -11.43 2.51 -10.22
C LYS A 74 -10.88 3.29 -11.43
N HIS A 75 -10.98 2.69 -12.61
CA HIS A 75 -10.46 3.24 -13.88
C HIS A 75 -8.94 3.45 -13.88
N GLY A 76 -8.21 2.74 -13.03
CA GLY A 76 -6.75 2.86 -12.93
C GLY A 76 -6.31 4.16 -12.26
N PHE A 77 -7.13 4.76 -11.39
CA PHE A 77 -6.77 5.95 -10.64
C PHE A 77 -5.56 5.66 -9.73
N PHE A 78 -4.41 6.24 -10.07
CA PHE A 78 -3.18 6.01 -9.33
C PHE A 78 -3.14 6.83 -8.03
N VAL A 79 -3.03 6.15 -6.90
CA VAL A 79 -2.83 6.80 -5.60
C VAL A 79 -1.34 6.98 -5.39
N ASN A 80 -0.86 8.22 -5.40
CA ASN A 80 0.54 8.53 -5.09
C ASN A 80 0.89 8.01 -3.68
N PRO A 81 2.02 7.32 -3.47
CA PRO A 81 2.39 6.79 -2.16
C PRO A 81 2.46 7.86 -1.05
N SER A 82 2.86 9.09 -1.39
CA SER A 82 2.90 10.20 -0.43
C SER A 82 1.50 10.66 0.00
N ASP A 83 0.54 10.62 -0.93
CA ASP A 83 -0.86 10.92 -0.62
C ASP A 83 -1.54 9.76 0.10
N SER A 84 -1.16 8.51 -0.22
CA SER A 84 -1.67 7.31 0.45
C SER A 84 -1.47 7.37 1.96
N VAL A 85 -0.24 7.67 2.43
CA VAL A 85 0.04 7.81 3.86
C VAL A 85 -0.71 9.00 4.48
N ALA A 86 -0.88 10.11 3.75
CA ALA A 86 -1.64 11.25 4.24
C ALA A 86 -3.15 10.92 4.40
N VAL A 87 -3.74 10.21 3.44
CA VAL A 87 -5.14 9.76 3.50
C VAL A 87 -5.36 8.79 4.66
N ILE A 88 -4.44 7.84 4.87
CA ILE A 88 -4.49 6.93 6.02
C ILE A 88 -4.39 7.73 7.32
N ALA A 89 -3.43 8.66 7.44
CA ALA A 89 -3.27 9.49 8.64
C ALA A 89 -4.51 10.35 8.94
N ALA A 90 -5.18 10.88 7.91
CA ALA A 90 -6.40 11.67 8.07
C ALA A 90 -7.60 10.82 8.54
N ASN A 91 -7.61 9.52 8.22
CA ASN A 91 -8.68 8.58 8.55
C ASN A 91 -8.25 7.51 9.57
N ILE A 92 -7.16 7.76 10.31
CA ILE A 92 -6.45 6.76 11.11
C ILE A 92 -7.32 6.08 12.18
N PHE A 93 -8.32 6.81 12.69
CA PHE A 93 -9.29 6.27 13.65
C PHE A 93 -10.37 5.37 13.04
N SER A 94 -10.34 5.11 11.73
CA SER A 94 -11.14 4.04 11.12
C SER A 94 -10.57 2.65 11.45
N ILE A 95 -9.31 2.59 11.92
CA ILE A 95 -8.62 1.36 12.27
C ILE A 95 -8.70 1.16 13.80
N PRO A 96 -9.30 0.04 14.29
CA PRO A 96 -9.50 -0.19 15.73
C PRO A 96 -8.23 -0.11 16.57
N TYR A 97 -7.08 -0.51 16.02
CA TYR A 97 -5.79 -0.41 16.70
C TYR A 97 -5.48 1.01 17.17
N PHE A 98 -5.68 2.02 16.32
CA PHE A 98 -5.40 3.42 16.65
C PHE A 98 -6.52 4.06 17.49
N GLN A 99 -7.74 3.53 17.45
CA GLN A 99 -8.78 3.92 18.41
C GLN A 99 -8.39 3.53 19.84
N GLN A 100 -7.75 2.37 20.02
CA GLN A 100 -7.34 1.87 21.33
C GLN A 100 -6.01 2.47 21.81
N THR A 101 -5.04 2.63 20.91
CA THR A 101 -3.68 3.04 21.27
C THR A 101 -3.44 4.55 21.15
N GLY A 102 -4.31 5.28 20.44
CA GLY A 102 -4.07 6.65 20.02
C GLY A 102 -2.95 6.75 18.99
N VAL A 103 -2.60 7.98 18.59
CA VAL A 103 -1.52 8.26 17.62
C VAL A 103 -0.43 9.06 18.30
N ARG A 104 0.77 8.48 18.39
CA ARG A 104 1.91 9.09 19.11
C ARG A 104 2.70 10.11 18.28
N GLY A 105 2.66 9.95 16.96
CA GLY A 105 3.40 10.78 16.01
C GLY A 105 3.24 10.24 14.60
N LEU A 106 3.54 11.09 13.62
CA LEU A 106 3.61 10.77 12.20
C LEU A 106 5.06 10.96 11.73
N ALA A 107 5.48 10.19 10.74
CA ALA A 107 6.83 10.35 10.18
C ALA A 107 6.82 10.11 8.67
N ARG A 108 7.70 10.81 7.97
CA ARG A 108 7.99 10.58 6.55
C ARG A 108 9.47 10.77 6.27
N SER A 109 9.95 10.16 5.20
CA SER A 109 11.28 10.48 4.68
C SER A 109 11.28 11.85 4.00
N MET A 110 12.41 12.55 4.03
CA MET A 110 12.59 13.86 3.43
C MET A 110 12.10 13.97 1.97
N PRO A 111 12.36 13.00 1.06
CA PRO A 111 11.88 13.11 -0.32
C PRO A 111 10.36 12.85 -0.48
N THR A 112 9.67 12.38 0.56
CA THR A 112 8.21 12.17 0.51
C THR A 112 7.50 13.53 0.51
N SER A 113 6.40 13.65 -0.25
CA SER A 113 5.69 14.93 -0.37
C SER A 113 5.19 15.46 0.99
N GLY A 114 4.98 16.78 1.06
CA GLY A 114 4.47 17.46 2.26
C GLY A 114 2.98 17.20 2.56
N ALA A 115 2.34 16.21 1.94
CA ALA A 115 0.93 15.91 2.14
C ALA A 115 0.64 15.47 3.59
N LEU A 116 1.51 14.63 4.15
CA LEU A 116 1.39 14.17 5.54
C LEU A 116 1.52 15.32 6.55
N ASP A 117 2.32 16.33 6.24
CA ASP A 117 2.54 17.52 7.07
C ASP A 117 1.26 18.34 7.20
N ARG A 118 0.46 18.42 6.13
CA ARG A 118 -0.84 19.09 6.18
C ARG A 118 -1.78 18.41 7.17
N VAL A 119 -1.79 17.08 7.18
CA VAL A 119 -2.62 16.28 8.09
C VAL A 119 -2.12 16.40 9.54
N ALA A 120 -0.81 16.33 9.74
CA ALA A 120 -0.20 16.49 11.06
C ALA A 120 -0.53 17.87 11.68
N ASN A 121 -0.42 18.93 10.88
CA ASN A 121 -0.76 20.30 11.30
C ASN A 121 -2.24 20.45 11.64
N ALA A 122 -3.15 19.84 10.87
CA ALA A 122 -4.58 19.90 11.12
C ALA A 122 -5.00 19.12 12.37
N THR A 123 -4.38 17.97 12.61
CA THR A 123 -4.69 17.07 13.74
C THR A 123 -3.89 17.39 15.00
N LYS A 124 -2.91 18.29 14.93
CA LYS A 124 -1.97 18.65 15.99
C LYS A 124 -1.15 17.45 16.49
N ILE A 125 -0.85 16.51 15.61
CA ILE A 125 0.03 15.37 15.88
C ILE A 125 1.46 15.75 15.48
N ALA A 126 2.45 15.36 16.29
CA ALA A 126 3.85 15.60 15.98
C ALA A 126 4.25 14.92 14.65
N LEU A 127 5.01 15.61 13.82
CA LEU A 127 5.56 15.08 12.57
C LEU A 127 7.09 15.05 12.62
N TYR A 128 7.67 13.94 12.18
CA TYR A 128 9.11 13.78 12.04
C TYR A 128 9.50 13.59 10.57
N GLU A 129 10.43 14.41 10.09
CA GLU A 129 11.08 14.23 8.80
C GLU A 129 12.42 13.52 9.00
N THR A 130 12.62 12.39 8.33
CA THR A 130 13.82 11.56 8.48
C THR A 130 14.60 11.45 7.16
N PRO A 131 15.90 11.09 7.18
CA PRO A 131 16.57 10.63 5.96
C PRO A 131 15.85 9.41 5.36
N THR A 132 16.14 9.12 4.09
CA THR A 132 15.61 7.93 3.41
C THR A 132 16.18 6.65 4.03
N GLY A 133 15.29 5.71 4.38
CA GLY A 133 15.64 4.40 4.92
C GLY A 133 14.77 4.01 6.12
N GLY A 134 14.28 2.77 6.15
CA GLY A 134 13.41 2.25 7.21
C GLY A 134 14.03 2.31 8.61
N SER A 135 15.36 2.22 8.70
CA SER A 135 16.11 2.25 9.96
C SER A 135 15.86 3.51 10.81
N PHE A 136 15.56 4.66 10.20
CA PHE A 136 15.25 5.90 10.93
C PHE A 136 13.84 5.94 11.51
N LEU A 137 12.95 5.05 11.03
CA LEU A 137 11.58 4.90 11.51
C LEU A 137 11.46 3.81 12.59
N GLY A 138 12.57 3.10 12.90
CA GLY A 138 12.60 2.01 13.87
C GLY A 138 11.96 0.71 13.36
N ILE A 139 11.86 0.57 12.03
CA ILE A 139 11.44 -0.64 11.30
C ILE A 139 12.68 -1.36 10.75
#